data_AF-A0A836IF79-F1
#
_entry.id   AF-A0A836IF79-F1
#
_cell.length_a   1.000
_cell.length_b   1.000
_cell.length_c   1.000
_cell.angle_alpha   90.00
_cell.angle_beta   90.00
_cell.angle_gamma   90.00
#
_symmetry.space_group_name_H-M   'P 1'
#
loop_
_entity.id
_entity.type
_entity.pdbx_description
1 polymer ?
#
loop_
_entity_poly.entity_id
_entity_poly.type
_entity_poly.pdbx_seq_one_letter_code
_entity_poly.pdbx_strand_id
1 'polypeptide(L)'
;MATSTLDPRMAFHAQQQDPGAPQPRQLILRYFYQSGTVELMEVPSGRLYLKRTAIDLPASAFTVGSTVMLFGKATAITAFADEVTRQLCAQCSETTTVLIAEEAFSSLGRYLAMLTEECRFTISELEMVWVQAETVSAFDLPEQLTNTRLVVVICTRNQAVEKGFDFVLRATGTCTAKDAEQAATWGKLSELAKAKPLAVYEEPNSSVVVLKPHLVSTGRGGSALQQLLDEGLEVTALTTVTMSSAAAGEFMEPYRGVLPNLEGTVNSFVGTSWVLQLVPLDEGAKVLEIVRSSCGPYDTVIAKKLYPKSIRARYGESDTNNAVHCCDLPGDGPIYTKFFFQR
;
A
#
# COMPACT_ATOMS: atom_id res chain seq x y z
N MET A 1 32.94 -8.13 12.72
CA MET A 1 32.16 -9.33 12.30
C MET A 1 32.39 -9.53 10.82
N ALA A 2 32.60 -10.77 10.39
CA ALA A 2 33.23 -11.11 9.11
C ALA A 2 32.53 -10.49 7.88
N THR A 3 33.14 -9.46 7.30
CA THR A 3 32.84 -9.02 5.94
C THR A 3 33.34 -10.10 4.99
N SER A 4 32.42 -10.95 4.52
CA SER A 4 32.70 -11.92 3.48
C SER A 4 33.29 -11.21 2.25
N THR A 5 34.38 -11.73 1.71
CA THR A 5 35.06 -11.33 0.47
C THR A 5 34.25 -11.62 -0.80
N LEU A 6 32.93 -11.76 -0.68
CA LEU A 6 32.00 -12.01 -1.78
C LEU A 6 31.48 -10.68 -2.34
N ASP A 7 31.31 -10.65 -3.66
CA ASP A 7 30.78 -9.53 -4.43
C ASP A 7 29.52 -8.93 -3.78
N PRO A 8 29.50 -7.61 -3.48
CA PRO A 8 28.40 -6.94 -2.79
C PRO A 8 27.06 -7.14 -3.51
N ARG A 9 26.15 -7.86 -2.85
CA ARG A 9 24.86 -8.28 -3.42
C ARG A 9 23.73 -8.34 -2.38
N MET A 10 22.51 -8.33 -2.88
CA MET A 10 21.27 -8.63 -2.13
C MET A 10 20.69 -9.95 -2.66
N ALA A 11 20.21 -10.82 -1.77
CA ALA A 11 19.62 -12.10 -2.12
C ALA A 11 18.19 -12.23 -1.58
N PHE A 12 17.27 -12.68 -2.45
CA PHE A 12 15.86 -12.81 -2.15
C PHE A 12 15.30 -14.16 -2.61
N HIS A 13 14.32 -14.66 -1.90
CA HIS A 13 13.40 -15.65 -2.45
C HIS A 13 12.49 -14.96 -3.45
N ALA A 14 12.29 -15.59 -4.60
CA ALA A 14 11.46 -15.06 -5.66
C ALA A 14 10.67 -16.16 -6.36
N GLN A 15 9.60 -15.77 -7.03
CA GLN A 15 8.70 -16.65 -7.78
C GLN A 15 8.54 -16.15 -9.20
N GLN A 16 8.68 -17.05 -10.18
CA GLN A 16 8.37 -16.78 -11.59
C GLN A 16 7.32 -17.77 -12.09
N GLN A 17 6.26 -17.25 -12.69
CA GLN A 17 5.25 -18.08 -13.35
C GLN A 17 5.73 -18.43 -14.77
N ASP A 18 5.90 -19.72 -15.05
CA ASP A 18 6.15 -20.20 -16.41
C ASP A 18 4.80 -20.40 -17.14
N PRO A 19 4.68 -20.00 -18.42
CA PRO A 19 3.47 -20.25 -19.20
C PRO A 19 3.11 -21.74 -19.23
N GLY A 20 1.91 -22.09 -18.75
CA GLY A 20 1.41 -23.47 -18.73
C GLY A 20 1.89 -24.33 -17.55
N ALA A 21 2.71 -23.79 -16.63
CA ALA A 21 3.09 -24.52 -15.42
C ALA A 21 2.00 -24.38 -14.33
N PRO A 22 1.65 -25.47 -13.61
CA PRO A 22 0.62 -25.44 -12.57
C PRO A 22 1.07 -24.72 -11.29
N GLN A 23 2.38 -24.57 -11.08
CA GLN A 23 2.95 -23.86 -9.92
C GLN A 23 4.08 -22.93 -10.36
N PRO A 24 4.23 -21.77 -9.67
CA PRO A 24 5.35 -20.87 -9.93
C PRO A 24 6.67 -21.50 -9.51
N ARG A 25 7.69 -21.29 -10.33
CA ARG A 25 9.06 -21.72 -10.05
C ARG A 25 9.62 -20.93 -8.87
N GLN A 26 10.14 -21.64 -7.87
CA GLN A 26 10.79 -21.03 -6.72
C GLN A 26 12.28 -20.77 -7.04
N LEU A 27 12.71 -19.54 -6.83
CA LEU A 27 14.04 -19.06 -7.19
C LEU A 27 14.70 -18.33 -6.01
N ILE A 28 16.02 -18.32 -6.01
CA ILE A 28 16.83 -17.34 -5.29
C ILE A 28 17.33 -16.33 -6.32
N LEU A 29 16.88 -15.07 -6.15
CA LEU A 29 17.33 -13.92 -6.91
C LEU A 29 18.49 -13.25 -6.19
N ARG A 30 19.62 -13.11 -6.88
CA ARG A 30 20.77 -12.33 -6.41
C ARG A 30 20.94 -11.10 -7.27
N TYR A 31 20.84 -9.93 -6.66
CA TYR A 31 21.09 -8.64 -7.31
C TYR A 31 22.43 -8.07 -6.86
N PHE A 32 23.31 -7.80 -7.82
CA PHE A 32 24.64 -7.23 -7.59
C PHE A 32 24.58 -5.74 -7.89
N TYR A 33 24.41 -4.94 -6.84
CA TYR A 33 24.06 -3.52 -6.94
C TYR A 33 25.19 -2.62 -7.46
N GLN A 34 26.45 -3.05 -7.38
CA GLN A 34 27.57 -2.30 -7.98
C GLN A 34 27.63 -2.43 -9.51
N SER A 35 27.21 -3.59 -10.05
CA SER A 35 27.29 -3.88 -11.47
C SER A 35 25.94 -3.82 -12.20
N GLY A 36 24.83 -3.64 -11.48
CA GLY A 36 23.48 -3.64 -12.06
C GLY A 36 23.12 -4.97 -12.72
N THR A 37 23.53 -6.10 -12.14
CA THR A 37 23.30 -7.44 -12.72
C THR A 37 22.50 -8.34 -11.79
N VAL A 38 21.76 -9.29 -12.34
CA VAL A 38 21.05 -10.34 -11.59
C VAL A 38 21.51 -11.75 -11.93
N GLU A 39 21.42 -12.64 -10.96
CA GLU A 39 21.60 -14.09 -11.09
C GLU A 39 20.39 -14.79 -10.46
N LEU A 40 19.88 -15.85 -11.10
CA LEU A 40 18.76 -16.65 -10.58
C LEU A 40 19.20 -18.10 -10.38
N MET A 41 18.86 -18.67 -9.23
CA MET A 41 19.07 -20.09 -8.93
C MET A 41 17.76 -20.75 -8.56
N GLU A 42 17.57 -22.00 -8.94
CA GLU A 42 16.37 -22.77 -8.64
C GLU A 42 16.43 -23.40 -7.24
N VAL A 43 15.29 -23.43 -6.55
CA VAL A 43 15.11 -24.09 -5.25
C VAL A 43 14.19 -25.31 -5.42
N PRO A 44 14.50 -26.49 -4.85
CA PRO A 44 15.60 -26.78 -3.92
C PRO A 44 16.89 -27.27 -4.61
N SER A 45 16.89 -27.42 -5.94
CA SER A 45 17.99 -28.06 -6.68
C SER A 45 19.32 -27.31 -6.58
N GLY A 46 19.30 -26.01 -6.29
CA GLY A 46 20.47 -25.14 -6.31
C GLY A 46 21.02 -24.91 -7.72
N ARG A 47 20.32 -25.38 -8.76
CA ARG A 47 20.78 -25.28 -10.14
C ARG A 47 20.70 -23.84 -10.61
N LEU A 48 21.75 -23.37 -11.27
CA LEU A 48 21.77 -22.06 -11.91
C LEU A 48 20.70 -21.99 -13.01
N TYR A 49 19.73 -21.09 -12.83
CA TYR A 49 18.64 -20.86 -13.77
C TYR A 49 18.99 -19.74 -14.76
N LEU A 50 19.57 -18.65 -14.24
CA LEU A 50 20.05 -17.53 -15.04
C LEU A 50 21.46 -17.15 -14.57
N LYS A 51 22.41 -17.14 -15.51
CA LYS A 51 23.76 -16.61 -15.28
C LYS A 51 23.71 -15.10 -15.03
N ARG A 52 24.71 -14.57 -14.32
CA ARG A 52 24.84 -13.12 -14.07
C ARG A 52 24.65 -12.31 -15.35
N THR A 53 23.57 -11.54 -15.41
CA THR A 53 23.16 -10.78 -16.61
C THR A 53 22.79 -9.36 -16.20
N ALA A 54 23.21 -8.38 -16.98
CA ALA A 54 22.91 -6.97 -16.74
C ALA A 54 21.42 -6.67 -16.93
N ILE A 55 20.91 -5.75 -16.13
CA ILE A 55 19.52 -5.28 -16.17
C ILE A 55 19.47 -3.77 -15.96
N ASP A 56 18.40 -3.14 -16.43
CA ASP A 56 18.14 -1.71 -16.25
C ASP A 56 17.07 -1.50 -15.17
N LEU A 57 17.36 -1.95 -13.94
CA LEU A 57 16.50 -1.72 -12.78
C LEU A 57 17.32 -1.16 -11.61
N PRO A 58 16.79 -0.17 -10.88
CA PRO A 58 17.45 0.37 -9.70
C PRO A 58 17.39 -0.63 -8.53
N ALA A 59 18.32 -0.49 -7.58
CA ALA A 59 18.33 -1.31 -6.36
C ALA A 59 17.01 -1.23 -5.57
N SER A 60 16.33 -0.08 -5.61
CA SER A 60 15.03 0.14 -4.96
C SER A 60 13.89 -0.70 -5.52
N ALA A 61 14.03 -1.27 -6.72
CA ALA A 61 13.04 -2.20 -7.28
C ALA A 61 13.05 -3.56 -6.56
N PHE A 62 14.15 -3.90 -5.88
CA PHE A 62 14.36 -5.17 -5.21
C PHE A 62 14.02 -5.08 -3.73
N THR A 63 12.72 -5.17 -3.43
CA THR A 63 12.18 -5.18 -2.07
C THR A 63 11.29 -6.38 -1.87
N VAL A 64 11.23 -6.92 -0.65
CA VAL A 64 10.27 -7.99 -0.33
C VAL A 64 8.85 -7.48 -0.57
N GLY A 65 8.04 -8.25 -1.30
CA GLY A 65 6.68 -7.90 -1.72
C GLY A 65 6.58 -7.27 -3.12
N SER A 66 7.68 -6.78 -3.71
CA SER A 66 7.62 -6.22 -5.07
C SER A 66 7.62 -7.30 -6.14
N THR A 67 7.16 -6.95 -7.35
CA THR A 67 7.29 -7.78 -8.54
C THR A 67 8.09 -7.02 -9.60
N VAL A 68 9.19 -7.62 -10.06
CA VAL A 68 10.08 -7.03 -11.06
C VAL A 68 10.03 -7.81 -12.38
N MET A 69 10.09 -7.11 -13.50
CA MET A 69 10.13 -7.74 -14.82
C MET A 69 11.57 -8.09 -15.19
N LEU A 70 11.90 -9.39 -15.18
CA LEU A 70 13.22 -9.90 -15.58
C LEU A 70 13.08 -10.71 -16.85
N PHE A 71 13.70 -10.24 -17.94
CA PHE A 71 13.74 -10.93 -19.24
C PHE A 71 12.36 -11.38 -19.75
N GLY A 72 11.36 -10.50 -19.61
CA GLY A 72 9.98 -10.77 -20.05
C GLY A 72 9.15 -11.62 -19.08
N LYS A 73 9.68 -11.95 -17.89
CA LYS A 73 8.96 -12.70 -16.85
C LYS A 73 8.76 -11.87 -15.59
N ALA A 74 7.52 -11.80 -15.12
CA ALA A 74 7.19 -11.22 -13.82
C ALA A 74 7.82 -12.07 -12.71
N THR A 75 8.62 -11.43 -11.86
CA THR A 75 9.40 -12.06 -10.80
C THR A 75 8.98 -11.44 -9.47
N ALA A 76 8.12 -12.15 -8.74
CA ALA A 76 7.66 -11.70 -7.43
C ALA A 76 8.72 -11.99 -6.37
N ILE A 77 9.12 -10.98 -5.60
CA ILE A 77 10.12 -11.09 -4.53
C ILE A 77 9.36 -11.37 -3.23
N THR A 78 9.58 -12.53 -2.61
CA THR A 78 8.72 -13.03 -1.54
C THR A 78 9.34 -12.97 -0.15
N ALA A 79 10.67 -13.05 -0.04
CA ALA A 79 11.38 -12.97 1.24
C ALA A 79 12.88 -12.67 1.04
N PHE A 80 13.60 -12.36 2.12
CA PHE A 80 15.07 -12.34 2.11
C PHE A 80 15.61 -13.77 2.05
N ALA A 81 16.60 -14.03 1.20
CA ALA A 81 17.23 -15.36 1.10
C ALA A 81 18.40 -15.55 2.07
N ASP A 82 18.95 -14.47 2.62
CA ASP A 82 19.98 -14.53 3.66
C ASP A 82 19.89 -13.38 4.67
N GLU A 83 20.45 -13.63 5.85
CA GLU A 83 20.46 -12.70 6.98
C GLU A 83 21.29 -11.44 6.69
N VAL A 84 22.34 -11.56 5.88
CA VAL A 84 23.19 -10.43 5.48
C VAL A 84 22.40 -9.44 4.63
N THR A 85 21.60 -9.93 3.68
CA THR A 85 20.71 -9.11 2.88
C THR A 85 19.64 -8.46 3.73
N ARG A 86 19.04 -9.20 4.67
CA ARG A 86 18.08 -8.65 5.62
C ARG A 86 18.70 -7.48 6.40
N GLN A 87 19.90 -7.67 6.94
CA GLN A 87 20.63 -6.63 7.68
C GLN A 87 21.06 -5.46 6.79
N LEU A 88 21.52 -5.71 5.57
CA LEU A 88 21.89 -4.68 4.61
C LEU A 88 20.67 -3.83 4.23
N CYS A 89 19.53 -4.46 3.93
CA CYS A 89 18.28 -3.76 3.64
C CYS A 89 17.77 -2.98 4.87
N ALA A 90 17.92 -3.54 6.07
CA ALA A 90 17.57 -2.86 7.32
C ALA A 90 18.51 -1.68 7.64
N GLN A 91 19.80 -1.79 7.29
CA GLN A 91 20.77 -0.70 7.44
C GLN A 91 20.62 0.38 6.37
N CYS A 92 20.07 0.06 5.19
CA CYS A 92 19.86 1.01 4.10
C CYS A 92 18.45 1.62 4.06
N SER A 93 17.54 1.18 4.93
CA SER A 93 16.15 1.64 4.99
C SER A 93 15.86 2.15 6.39
N GLU A 94 16.10 3.44 6.62
CA GLU A 94 15.59 4.10 7.82
C GLU A 94 14.06 4.16 7.75
N THR A 95 13.43 4.10 8.91
CA THR A 95 11.98 4.24 9.07
C THR A 95 11.70 5.51 9.86
N THR A 96 10.68 6.24 9.45
CA THR A 96 10.10 7.32 10.25
C THR A 96 8.60 7.12 10.36
N THR A 97 8.00 7.76 11.36
CA THR A 97 6.55 7.81 11.54
C THR A 97 6.11 9.26 11.43
N VAL A 98 5.25 9.52 10.45
CA VAL A 98 4.60 10.81 10.22
C VAL A 98 3.16 10.72 10.71
N LEU A 99 2.71 11.73 11.42
CA LEU A 99 1.34 11.86 11.91
C LEU A 99 0.65 13.00 11.16
N ILE A 100 -0.58 12.77 10.70
CA ILE A 100 -1.41 13.76 10.01
C ILE A 100 -2.66 13.98 10.86
N ALA A 101 -2.83 15.20 11.36
CA ALA A 101 -3.94 15.60 12.22
C ALA A 101 -5.25 15.74 11.44
N GLU A 102 -6.36 15.70 12.18
CA GLU A 102 -7.71 15.77 11.61
C GLU A 102 -7.96 17.05 10.80
N GLU A 103 -7.41 18.20 11.22
CA GLU A 103 -7.56 19.45 10.48
C GLU A 103 -6.99 19.40 9.05
N ALA A 104 -6.10 18.44 8.77
CA ALA A 104 -5.48 18.24 7.47
C ALA A 104 -6.21 17.19 6.61
N PHE A 105 -7.30 16.58 7.09
CA PHE A 105 -7.93 15.44 6.40
C PHE A 105 -8.48 15.78 5.01
N SER A 106 -8.93 17.03 4.80
CA SER A 106 -9.33 17.51 3.47
C SER A 106 -8.21 17.47 2.44
N SER A 107 -6.94 17.48 2.88
CA SER A 107 -5.74 17.37 2.06
C SER A 107 -4.96 16.07 2.31
N LEU A 108 -5.57 15.07 2.95
CA LEU A 108 -4.90 13.84 3.35
C LEU A 108 -4.26 13.14 2.15
N GLY A 109 -5.00 12.97 1.05
CA GLY A 109 -4.50 12.30 -0.15
C GLY A 109 -3.34 13.06 -0.78
N ARG A 110 -3.40 14.40 -0.80
CA ARG A 110 -2.31 15.26 -1.28
C ARG A 110 -1.04 15.10 -0.45
N TYR A 111 -1.15 14.97 0.87
CA TYR A 111 0.00 14.72 1.74
C TYR A 111 0.60 13.33 1.55
N LEU A 112 -0.24 12.30 1.40
CA LEU A 112 0.22 10.96 1.07
C LEU A 112 0.90 10.92 -0.30
N ALA A 113 0.37 11.63 -1.30
CA ALA A 113 0.99 11.76 -2.62
C ALA A 113 2.31 12.52 -2.54
N MET A 114 2.41 13.57 -1.72
CA MET A 114 3.68 14.29 -1.51
C MET A 114 4.74 13.36 -0.90
N LEU A 115 4.37 12.55 0.10
CA LEU A 115 5.29 11.57 0.70
C LEU A 115 5.85 10.59 -0.34
N THR A 116 4.99 10.00 -1.18
CA THR A 116 5.40 8.97 -2.14
C THR A 116 5.99 9.52 -3.44
N GLU A 117 5.35 10.52 -4.04
CA GLU A 117 5.66 11.01 -5.39
C GLU A 117 6.79 12.05 -5.39
N GLU A 118 6.79 12.97 -4.43
CA GLU A 118 7.82 14.03 -4.31
C GLU A 118 8.95 13.60 -3.38
N CYS A 119 8.61 13.18 -2.16
CA CYS A 119 9.57 12.81 -1.13
C CYS A 119 10.06 11.38 -1.25
N ARG A 120 9.58 10.57 -2.21
CA ARG A 120 10.11 9.21 -2.48
C ARG A 120 10.15 8.30 -1.25
N PHE A 121 9.21 8.47 -0.33
CA PHE A 121 8.99 7.51 0.74
C PHE A 121 8.22 6.31 0.22
N THR A 122 8.52 5.14 0.77
CA THR A 122 7.65 3.97 0.65
C THR A 122 6.81 3.90 1.91
N ILE A 123 5.48 4.03 1.78
CA ILE A 123 4.56 3.90 2.91
C ILE A 123 4.35 2.41 3.17
N SER A 124 4.75 1.95 4.36
CA SER A 124 4.56 0.56 4.78
C SER A 124 3.23 0.36 5.50
N GLU A 125 2.83 1.32 6.34
CA GLU A 125 1.57 1.25 7.09
C GLU A 125 0.89 2.61 7.11
N LEU A 126 -0.44 2.58 7.08
CA LEU A 126 -1.29 3.76 7.01
C LEU A 126 -2.56 3.47 7.79
N GLU A 127 -2.64 3.99 9.01
CA GLU A 127 -3.72 3.65 9.95
C GLU A 127 -4.37 4.91 10.53
N MET A 128 -5.69 4.90 10.67
CA MET A 128 -6.42 5.95 11.37
C MET A 128 -6.75 5.53 12.80
N VAL A 129 -6.43 6.38 13.77
CA VAL A 129 -6.60 6.12 15.20
C VAL A 129 -7.25 7.30 15.91
N TRP A 130 -8.04 7.01 16.94
CA TRP A 130 -8.55 8.02 17.87
C TRP A 130 -7.56 8.19 19.01
N VAL A 131 -7.06 9.41 19.20
CA VAL A 131 -6.04 9.70 20.20
C VAL A 131 -6.70 10.28 21.45
N GLN A 132 -6.55 9.59 22.57
CA GLN A 132 -7.02 10.06 23.89
C GLN A 132 -5.86 10.66 24.70
N ALA A 133 -6.17 11.37 25.79
CA ALA A 133 -5.15 11.99 26.65
C ALA A 133 -4.11 10.98 27.18
N GLU A 134 -4.56 9.75 27.45
CA GLU A 134 -3.70 8.63 27.87
C GLU A 134 -2.74 8.22 26.75
N THR A 135 -3.21 8.20 25.50
CA THR A 135 -2.38 7.92 24.32
C THR A 135 -1.34 9.02 24.10
N VAL A 136 -1.72 10.29 24.24
CA VAL A 136 -0.78 11.42 24.15
C VAL A 136 0.35 11.27 25.15
N SER A 137 0.01 10.99 26.41
CA SER A 137 0.98 10.82 27.49
C SER A 137 1.86 9.58 27.31
N ALA A 138 1.28 8.45 26.87
CA ALA A 138 2.00 7.19 26.72
C ALA A 138 2.98 7.18 25.53
N PHE A 139 2.74 8.00 24.51
CA PHE A 139 3.52 8.03 23.27
C PHE A 139 4.31 9.33 23.05
N ASP A 140 4.29 10.26 24.02
CA ASP A 140 4.94 11.59 23.91
C ASP A 140 4.48 12.31 22.64
N LEU A 141 3.16 12.35 22.41
CA LEU A 141 2.56 13.04 21.26
C LEU A 141 2.37 14.53 21.58
N PRO A 142 2.33 15.42 20.56
CA PRO A 142 1.92 16.81 20.77
C PRO A 142 0.55 16.93 21.44
N GLU A 143 0.44 17.77 22.48
CA GLU A 143 -0.81 17.93 23.26
C GLU A 143 -2.01 18.37 22.41
N GLN A 144 -1.78 19.04 21.28
CA GLN A 144 -2.83 19.46 20.35
C GLN A 144 -3.56 18.27 19.70
N LEU A 145 -2.95 17.08 19.70
CA LEU A 145 -3.53 15.86 19.17
C LEU A 145 -4.41 15.12 20.19
N THR A 146 -4.78 15.76 21.30
CA THR A 146 -5.68 15.17 22.29
C THR A 146 -7.13 15.18 21.80
N ASN A 147 -7.82 14.04 21.91
CA ASN A 147 -9.23 13.86 21.55
C ASN A 147 -9.57 14.21 20.09
N THR A 148 -8.71 13.78 19.18
CA THR A 148 -8.89 13.96 17.73
C THR A 148 -8.60 12.66 16.98
N ARG A 149 -9.07 12.58 15.74
CA ARG A 149 -8.60 11.56 14.78
C ARG A 149 -7.20 11.90 14.31
N LEU A 150 -6.41 10.85 14.10
CA LEU A 150 -5.04 10.97 13.63
C LEU A 150 -4.78 9.88 12.59
N VAL A 151 -4.10 10.23 11.51
CA VAL A 151 -3.57 9.25 10.56
C VAL A 151 -2.08 9.05 10.84
N VAL A 152 -1.71 7.82 11.16
CA VAL A 152 -0.34 7.36 11.40
C VAL A 152 0.19 6.79 10.09
N VAL A 153 1.28 7.37 9.59
CA VAL A 153 1.96 6.95 8.36
C VAL A 153 3.35 6.44 8.72
N ILE A 154 3.53 5.13 8.67
CA ILE A 154 4.85 4.51 8.81
C ILE A 154 5.45 4.40 7.42
N CYS A 155 6.62 4.99 7.23
CA CYS A 155 7.24 5.03 5.92
C CYS A 155 8.76 4.89 6.00
N THR A 156 9.33 4.38 4.91
CA THR A 156 10.74 4.06 4.83
C THR A 156 11.41 4.81 3.69
N ARG A 157 12.66 5.23 3.95
CA ARG A 157 13.54 5.91 2.99
C ARG A 157 14.97 5.95 3.55
N ASN A 158 15.96 6.15 2.70
CA ASN A 158 17.26 6.65 3.17
C ASN A 158 17.07 8.04 3.83
N GLN A 159 17.68 8.25 5.00
CA GLN A 159 17.52 9.47 5.81
C GLN A 159 16.05 9.77 6.17
N ALA A 160 15.25 8.74 6.49
CA ALA A 160 13.80 8.86 6.65
C ALA A 160 13.41 9.93 7.68
N VAL A 161 14.11 10.01 8.81
CA VAL A 161 13.82 11.00 9.86
C VAL A 161 14.06 12.42 9.34
N GLU A 162 15.23 12.68 8.75
CA GLU A 162 15.58 13.99 8.16
C GLU A 162 14.59 14.39 7.07
N LYS A 163 14.25 13.46 6.17
CA LYS A 163 13.31 13.71 5.08
C LYS A 163 11.86 13.84 5.54
N GLY A 164 11.53 13.28 6.70
CA GLY A 164 10.26 13.54 7.38
C GLY A 164 10.18 15.00 7.81
N PHE A 165 11.27 15.57 8.34
CA PHE A 165 11.32 16.99 8.71
C PHE A 165 11.16 17.91 7.50
N ASP A 166 11.83 17.61 6.38
CA ASP A 166 11.66 18.34 5.12
C ASP A 166 10.19 18.34 4.62
N PHE A 167 9.45 17.26 4.89
CA PHE A 167 8.03 17.13 4.55
C PHE A 167 7.15 18.01 5.45
N VAL A 168 7.27 17.87 6.78
CA VAL A 168 6.37 18.57 7.72
C VAL A 168 6.52 20.09 7.66
N LEU A 169 7.69 20.61 7.27
CA LEU A 169 7.91 22.04 7.03
C LEU A 169 7.02 22.61 5.92
N ARG A 170 6.52 21.76 5.01
CA ARG A 170 5.66 22.13 3.88
C ARG A 170 4.22 21.64 4.03
N ALA A 171 3.90 20.91 5.09
CA ALA A 171 2.62 20.24 5.29
C ALA A 171 2.01 20.62 6.67
N THR A 172 1.19 21.66 6.68
CA THR A 172 0.50 22.12 7.89
C THR A 172 -0.45 21.04 8.43
N GLY A 173 -0.54 20.91 9.76
CA GLY A 173 -1.31 19.86 10.42
C GLY A 173 -0.62 18.49 10.41
N THR A 174 0.70 18.45 10.21
CA THR A 174 1.50 17.21 10.26
C THR A 174 2.65 17.33 11.25
N CYS A 175 3.08 16.21 11.81
CA CYS A 175 4.32 16.11 12.57
C CYS A 175 5.05 14.80 12.25
N THR A 176 6.35 14.76 12.51
CA THR A 176 7.19 13.58 12.28
C THR A 176 7.96 13.27 13.55
N ALA A 177 8.30 12.00 13.74
CA ALA A 177 9.17 11.60 14.83
C ALA A 177 10.53 12.32 14.76
N LYS A 178 11.07 12.70 15.92
CA LYS A 178 12.32 13.45 16.05
C LYS A 178 13.58 12.61 15.82
N ASP A 179 13.48 11.31 16.07
CA ASP A 179 14.54 10.33 15.94
C ASP A 179 13.93 8.93 15.69
N ALA A 180 14.79 7.95 15.46
CA ALA A 180 14.38 6.58 15.19
C ALA A 180 13.67 5.90 16.39
N GLU A 181 13.99 6.30 17.63
CA GLU A 181 13.38 5.74 18.84
C GLU A 181 11.93 6.22 18.99
N GLN A 182 11.70 7.52 18.77
CA GLN A 182 10.35 8.08 18.74
C GLN A 182 9.57 7.53 17.53
N ALA A 183 10.21 7.34 16.38
CA ALA A 183 9.56 6.75 15.21
C ALA A 183 9.05 5.33 15.51
N ALA A 184 9.87 4.50 16.17
CA ALA A 184 9.48 3.16 16.61
C ALA A 184 8.38 3.20 17.68
N THR A 185 8.41 4.19 18.57
CA THR A 185 7.36 4.38 19.59
C THR A 185 6.03 4.75 18.96
N TRP A 186 6.01 5.78 18.11
CA TRP A 186 4.82 6.20 17.38
C TRP A 186 4.31 5.12 16.42
N GLY A 187 5.20 4.30 15.85
CA GLY A 187 4.81 3.18 15.01
C GLY A 187 3.90 2.17 15.73
N LYS A 188 4.02 2.02 17.06
CA LYS A 188 3.12 1.16 17.85
C LYS A 188 1.67 1.67 17.89
N LEU A 189 1.40 2.93 17.50
CA LEU A 189 0.03 3.43 17.33
C LEU A 189 -0.72 2.67 16.24
N SER A 190 -0.02 2.14 15.23
CA SER A 190 -0.61 1.30 14.19
C SER A 190 -1.30 0.05 14.79
N GLU A 191 -0.66 -0.60 15.76
CA GLU A 191 -1.24 -1.77 16.43
C GLU A 191 -2.49 -1.40 17.24
N LEU A 192 -2.50 -0.22 17.88
CA LEU A 192 -3.69 0.28 18.59
C LEU A 192 -4.83 0.58 17.61
N ALA A 193 -4.53 1.20 16.48
CA ALA A 193 -5.49 1.50 15.42
C ALA A 193 -6.14 0.22 14.88
N LYS A 194 -5.32 -0.80 14.59
CA LYS A 194 -5.76 -2.11 14.10
C LYS A 194 -6.56 -2.90 15.14
N ALA A 195 -6.26 -2.73 16.43
CA ALA A 195 -7.00 -3.38 17.51
C ALA A 195 -8.37 -2.73 17.76
N LYS A 196 -8.50 -1.42 17.51
CA LYS A 196 -9.76 -0.68 17.66
C LYS A 196 -9.96 0.29 16.48
N PRO A 197 -10.37 -0.21 15.31
CA PRO A 197 -10.57 0.63 14.13
C PRO A 197 -11.67 1.66 14.33
N LEU A 198 -11.53 2.83 13.70
CA LEU A 198 -12.53 3.90 13.75
C LEU A 198 -13.73 3.70 12.81
N ALA A 199 -13.81 2.54 12.17
CA ALA A 199 -14.83 2.28 11.18
C ALA A 199 -16.24 2.28 11.79
N VAL A 200 -17.18 2.89 11.07
CA VAL A 200 -18.59 2.98 11.46
C VAL A 200 -19.34 1.80 10.84
N TYR A 201 -19.46 0.70 11.58
CA TYR A 201 -19.89 -0.61 11.05
C TYR A 201 -21.31 -0.68 10.49
N GLU A 202 -22.22 0.17 10.93
CA GLU A 202 -23.63 0.14 10.56
C GLU A 202 -24.06 1.40 9.81
N GLU A 203 -23.12 2.15 9.20
CA GLU A 203 -23.44 3.36 8.44
C GLU A 203 -24.01 3.02 7.05
N PRO A 204 -25.32 3.19 6.79
CA PRO A 204 -25.95 2.81 5.53
C PRO A 204 -25.54 3.71 4.35
N ASN A 205 -25.17 4.97 4.61
CA ASN A 205 -24.66 5.91 3.60
C ASN A 205 -23.13 5.97 3.64
N SER A 206 -22.48 4.80 3.75
CA SER A 206 -21.03 4.64 3.58
C SER A 206 -20.67 3.82 2.35
N SER A 207 -19.44 4.00 1.88
CA SER A 207 -18.83 3.13 0.87
C SER A 207 -17.41 2.81 1.29
N VAL A 208 -17.00 1.56 1.05
CA VAL A 208 -15.62 1.14 1.23
C VAL A 208 -14.93 1.06 -0.12
N VAL A 209 -13.77 1.69 -0.21
CA VAL A 209 -12.91 1.68 -1.40
C VAL A 209 -11.58 1.01 -1.05
N VAL A 210 -11.20 0.03 -1.85
CA VAL A 210 -9.90 -0.65 -1.78
C VAL A 210 -9.00 -0.08 -2.87
N LEU A 211 -7.97 0.67 -2.48
CA LEU A 211 -6.87 1.07 -3.35
C LEU A 211 -5.94 -0.14 -3.52
N LYS A 212 -5.93 -0.74 -4.71
CA LYS A 212 -5.30 -2.03 -4.97
C LYS A 212 -3.76 -1.97 -4.88
N PRO A 213 -3.08 -3.12 -4.68
CA PRO A 213 -1.63 -3.17 -4.46
C PRO A 213 -0.78 -2.54 -5.57
N HIS A 214 -1.17 -2.68 -6.85
CA HIS A 214 -0.42 -2.05 -7.95
C HIS A 214 -0.49 -0.51 -7.90
N LEU A 215 -1.62 0.07 -7.46
CA LEU A 215 -1.77 1.52 -7.30
C LEU A 215 -0.94 2.03 -6.11
N VAL A 216 -0.97 1.31 -4.99
CA VAL A 216 -0.24 1.66 -3.78
C VAL A 216 1.28 1.51 -4.00
N SER A 217 1.73 0.41 -4.59
CA SER A 217 3.15 0.14 -4.82
C SER A 217 3.81 1.07 -5.85
N THR A 218 3.03 1.68 -6.75
CA THR A 218 3.50 2.73 -7.67
C THR A 218 3.47 4.14 -7.04
N GLY A 219 3.10 4.26 -5.76
CA GLY A 219 3.07 5.52 -5.02
C GLY A 219 1.92 6.44 -5.39
N ARG A 220 0.92 5.97 -6.15
CA ARG A 220 -0.21 6.79 -6.65
C ARG A 220 -1.45 6.72 -5.77
N GLY A 221 -1.42 5.94 -4.68
CA GLY A 221 -2.54 5.80 -3.75
C GLY A 221 -3.01 7.15 -3.16
N GLY A 222 -2.09 8.04 -2.81
CA GLY A 222 -2.44 9.36 -2.27
C GLY A 222 -3.21 10.23 -3.26
N SER A 223 -2.79 10.24 -4.53
CA SER A 223 -3.47 10.97 -5.60
C SER A 223 -4.89 10.46 -5.84
N ALA A 224 -5.09 9.14 -5.83
CA ALA A 224 -6.42 8.53 -5.97
C ALA A 224 -7.31 8.80 -4.74
N LEU A 225 -6.73 8.76 -3.53
CA LEU A 225 -7.45 9.13 -2.30
C LEU A 225 -7.91 10.59 -2.35
N GLN A 226 -7.03 11.52 -2.74
CA GLN A 226 -7.39 12.94 -2.84
C GLN A 226 -8.53 13.16 -3.84
N GLN A 227 -8.49 12.46 -4.97
CA GLN A 227 -9.57 12.51 -5.95
C GLN A 227 -10.93 12.08 -5.37
N LEU A 228 -10.98 11.19 -4.39
CA LEU A 228 -12.24 10.83 -3.70
C LEU A 228 -12.69 11.95 -2.74
N LEU A 229 -11.75 12.57 -2.02
CA LEU A 229 -12.06 13.67 -1.09
C LEU A 229 -12.54 14.93 -1.82
N ASP A 230 -11.95 15.22 -2.97
CA ASP A 230 -12.32 16.36 -3.83
C ASP A 230 -13.77 16.26 -4.34
N GLU A 231 -14.39 15.08 -4.30
CA GLU A 231 -15.80 14.85 -4.64
C GLU A 231 -16.76 15.06 -3.45
N GLY A 232 -16.28 15.65 -2.35
CA GLY A 232 -17.08 15.93 -1.16
C GLY A 232 -17.26 14.74 -0.23
N LEU A 233 -16.29 13.83 -0.21
CA LEU A 233 -16.27 12.67 0.69
C LEU A 233 -15.31 12.89 1.86
N GLU A 234 -15.64 12.30 2.98
CA GLU A 234 -14.82 12.24 4.19
C GLU A 234 -14.37 10.81 4.47
N VAL A 235 -13.12 10.64 4.92
CA VAL A 235 -12.62 9.35 5.40
C VAL A 235 -12.99 9.18 6.88
N THR A 236 -13.82 8.17 7.18
CA THR A 236 -14.15 7.81 8.57
C THR A 236 -13.20 6.77 9.14
N ALA A 237 -12.65 5.91 8.29
CA ALA A 237 -11.62 4.95 8.66
C ALA A 237 -10.67 4.67 7.49
N LEU A 238 -9.42 4.43 7.83
CA LEU A 238 -8.34 4.15 6.89
C LEU A 238 -7.41 3.13 7.53
N THR A 239 -7.09 2.06 6.80
CA THR A 239 -6.20 1.01 7.26
C THR A 239 -5.43 0.38 6.09
N THR A 240 -4.26 -0.16 6.38
CA THR A 240 -3.51 -0.98 5.43
C THR A 240 -3.84 -2.46 5.64
N VAL A 241 -4.22 -3.14 4.56
CA VAL A 241 -4.52 -4.58 4.58
C VAL A 241 -3.62 -5.32 3.60
N THR A 242 -2.94 -6.36 4.07
CA THR A 242 -2.23 -7.30 3.20
C THR A 242 -3.10 -8.53 2.98
N MET A 243 -3.63 -8.69 1.76
CA MET A 243 -4.52 -9.79 1.43
C MET A 243 -3.75 -10.99 0.88
N SER A 244 -4.08 -12.18 1.40
CA SER A 244 -3.67 -13.45 0.80
C SER A 244 -4.61 -13.84 -0.34
N SER A 245 -4.21 -14.77 -1.20
CA SER A 245 -5.09 -15.31 -2.26
C SER A 245 -6.38 -15.90 -1.69
N ALA A 246 -6.33 -16.53 -0.51
CA ALA A 246 -7.51 -17.09 0.15
C ALA A 246 -8.49 -16.00 0.61
N ALA A 247 -7.99 -14.96 1.30
CA ALA A 247 -8.81 -13.85 1.76
C ALA A 247 -9.40 -13.04 0.59
N ALA A 248 -8.62 -12.84 -0.48
CA ALA A 248 -9.10 -12.21 -1.71
C ALA A 248 -10.16 -13.06 -2.42
N GLY A 249 -10.01 -14.38 -2.42
CA GLY A 249 -11.00 -15.30 -2.96
C GLY A 249 -12.34 -15.23 -2.21
N GLU A 250 -12.29 -15.23 -0.88
CA GLU A 250 -13.48 -15.09 -0.03
C GLU A 250 -14.17 -13.74 -0.26
N PHE A 251 -13.41 -12.64 -0.24
CA PHE A 251 -13.93 -11.30 -0.48
C PHE A 251 -14.65 -11.18 -1.84
N MET A 252 -14.09 -11.80 -2.88
CA MET A 252 -14.60 -11.72 -4.24
C MET A 252 -15.64 -12.79 -4.59
N GLU A 253 -15.98 -13.69 -3.67
CA GLU A 253 -16.95 -14.77 -3.91
C GLU A 253 -18.32 -14.27 -4.42
N PRO A 254 -18.89 -13.16 -3.90
CA PRO A 254 -20.16 -12.62 -4.40
C PRO A 254 -20.13 -12.24 -5.89
N TYR A 255 -18.95 -12.04 -6.48
CA TYR A 255 -18.76 -11.68 -7.88
C TYR A 255 -18.63 -12.89 -8.81
N ARG A 256 -18.75 -14.12 -8.29
CA ARG A 256 -18.72 -15.34 -9.09
C ARG A 256 -19.85 -15.36 -10.10
N GLY A 257 -19.48 -15.49 -11.38
CA GLY A 257 -20.43 -15.46 -12.50
C GLY A 257 -20.84 -14.06 -12.95
N VAL A 258 -20.37 -13.00 -12.28
CA VAL A 258 -20.60 -11.60 -12.65
C VAL A 258 -19.40 -11.02 -13.38
N LEU A 259 -18.19 -11.20 -12.84
CA LEU A 259 -16.97 -10.65 -13.44
C LEU A 259 -16.42 -11.56 -14.55
N PRO A 260 -16.02 -11.00 -15.71
CA PRO A 260 -15.47 -11.79 -16.82
C PRO A 260 -14.18 -12.55 -16.46
N ASN A 261 -13.33 -11.95 -15.63
CA ASN A 261 -12.06 -12.54 -15.18
C ASN A 261 -11.95 -12.46 -13.66
N LEU A 262 -12.71 -13.31 -12.97
CA LEU A 262 -12.70 -13.36 -11.51
C LEU A 262 -11.32 -13.76 -10.96
N GLU A 263 -10.67 -14.77 -11.52
CA GLU A 263 -9.38 -15.26 -11.04
C GLU A 263 -8.29 -14.18 -11.11
N GLY A 264 -8.19 -13.49 -12.25
CA GLY A 264 -7.27 -12.37 -12.40
C GLY A 264 -7.61 -11.20 -11.48
N THR A 265 -8.90 -10.98 -11.20
CA THR A 265 -9.35 -9.96 -10.24
C THR A 265 -8.93 -10.34 -8.82
N VAL A 266 -9.16 -11.57 -8.38
CA VAL A 266 -8.70 -12.09 -7.08
C VAL A 266 -7.17 -11.92 -6.95
N ASN A 267 -6.42 -12.31 -7.97
CA ASN A 267 -4.97 -12.13 -7.99
C ASN A 267 -4.55 -10.66 -7.90
N SER A 268 -5.34 -9.72 -8.43
CA SER A 268 -5.06 -8.28 -8.34
C SER A 268 -5.19 -7.69 -6.93
N PHE A 269 -5.82 -8.40 -5.98
CA PHE A 269 -5.89 -7.98 -4.57
C PHE A 269 -4.73 -8.51 -3.73
N VAL A 270 -4.00 -9.51 -4.21
CA VAL A 270 -2.91 -10.13 -3.43
C VAL A 270 -1.79 -9.12 -3.21
N GLY A 271 -1.46 -8.88 -1.93
CA GLY A 271 -0.51 -7.87 -1.51
C GLY A 271 -1.14 -6.76 -0.67
N THR A 272 -0.41 -5.66 -0.51
CA THR A 272 -0.77 -4.57 0.40
C THR A 272 -1.66 -3.55 -0.30
N SER A 273 -2.87 -3.36 0.23
CA SER A 273 -3.86 -2.38 -0.21
C SER A 273 -4.10 -1.34 0.87
N TRP A 274 -4.59 -0.16 0.49
CA TRP A 274 -5.21 0.77 1.44
C TRP A 274 -6.71 0.64 1.34
N VAL A 275 -7.37 0.52 2.50
CA VAL A 275 -8.82 0.39 2.59
C VAL A 275 -9.38 1.64 3.25
N LEU A 276 -10.33 2.28 2.57
CA LEU A 276 -10.96 3.55 2.97
C LEU A 276 -12.44 3.29 3.24
N GLN A 277 -12.93 3.66 4.41
CA GLN A 277 -14.36 3.89 4.60
C GLN A 277 -14.66 5.36 4.37
N LEU A 278 -15.61 5.64 3.48
CA LEU A 278 -15.99 6.97 3.04
C LEU A 278 -17.46 7.23 3.33
N VAL A 279 -17.76 8.46 3.74
CA VAL A 279 -19.11 9.01 3.89
C VAL A 279 -19.20 10.36 3.16
N PRO A 280 -20.38 10.83 2.73
CA PRO A 280 -20.51 12.13 2.12
C PRO A 280 -20.51 13.23 3.19
N LEU A 281 -19.88 14.37 2.87
CA LEU A 281 -19.94 15.57 3.71
C LEU A 281 -21.33 16.23 3.71
N ASP A 282 -22.07 16.06 2.61
CA ASP A 282 -23.47 16.50 2.48
C ASP A 282 -24.42 15.35 2.84
N GLU A 283 -25.24 15.53 3.88
CA GLU A 283 -26.22 14.53 4.34
C GLU A 283 -27.22 14.11 3.25
N GLY A 284 -27.51 14.98 2.28
CA GLY A 284 -28.40 14.68 1.16
C GLY A 284 -27.75 13.90 0.03
N ALA A 285 -26.42 13.79 0.02
CA ALA A 285 -25.68 13.15 -1.05
C ALA A 285 -25.61 11.63 -0.86
N LYS A 286 -25.57 10.91 -1.98
CA LYS A 286 -25.51 9.46 -2.00
C LYS A 286 -24.09 9.00 -2.28
N VAL A 287 -23.43 8.48 -1.24
CA VAL A 287 -22.02 8.05 -1.30
C VAL A 287 -21.74 7.08 -2.44
N LEU A 288 -22.67 6.16 -2.71
CA LEU A 288 -22.50 5.11 -3.71
C LEU A 288 -22.44 5.69 -5.13
N GLU A 289 -23.26 6.70 -5.42
CA GLU A 289 -23.28 7.35 -6.74
C GLU A 289 -21.98 8.13 -6.96
N ILE A 290 -21.52 8.87 -5.93
CA ILE A 290 -20.28 9.65 -5.97
C ILE A 290 -19.07 8.74 -6.18
N VAL A 291 -18.91 7.70 -5.33
CA VAL A 291 -17.77 6.79 -5.38
C VAL A 291 -17.73 6.04 -6.71
N ARG A 292 -18.86 5.51 -7.20
CA ARG A 292 -18.90 4.80 -8.49
C ARG A 292 -18.55 5.71 -9.66
N SER A 293 -19.03 6.96 -9.64
CA SER A 293 -18.68 7.95 -10.66
C SER A 293 -17.17 8.27 -10.65
N SER A 294 -16.60 8.50 -9.46
CA SER A 294 -15.17 8.81 -9.30
C SER A 294 -14.27 7.64 -9.69
N CYS A 295 -14.64 6.40 -9.32
CA CYS A 295 -13.91 5.20 -9.74
C CYS A 295 -14.04 4.96 -11.25
N GLY A 296 -15.23 5.12 -11.82
CA GLY A 296 -15.54 4.84 -13.22
C GLY A 296 -15.81 3.35 -13.51
N PRO A 297 -16.04 2.97 -14.78
CA PRO A 297 -16.42 1.59 -15.13
C PRO A 297 -15.26 0.60 -14.93
N TYR A 298 -15.60 -0.66 -14.67
CA TYR A 298 -14.64 -1.75 -14.40
C TYR A 298 -13.62 -1.93 -15.52
N ASP A 299 -14.08 -1.91 -16.78
CA ASP A 299 -13.25 -2.02 -17.98
C ASP A 299 -12.44 -0.73 -18.17
N THR A 300 -11.11 -0.87 -18.17
CA THR A 300 -10.20 0.28 -18.21
C THR A 300 -10.18 0.97 -19.59
N VAL A 301 -10.47 0.25 -20.67
CA VAL A 301 -10.58 0.81 -22.02
C VAL A 301 -11.82 1.68 -22.13
N ILE A 302 -12.96 1.20 -21.61
CA ILE A 302 -14.19 1.97 -21.53
C ILE A 302 -13.99 3.19 -20.62
N ALA A 303 -13.37 3.01 -19.45
CA ALA A 303 -13.08 4.10 -18.52
C ALA A 303 -12.25 5.20 -19.20
N LYS A 304 -11.14 4.84 -19.85
CA LYS A 304 -10.26 5.79 -20.56
C LYS A 304 -10.98 6.55 -21.66
N LYS A 305 -11.91 5.90 -22.37
CA LYS A 305 -12.61 6.50 -23.51
C LYS A 305 -13.78 7.40 -23.10
N LEU A 306 -14.59 6.96 -22.14
CA LEU A 306 -15.85 7.63 -21.80
C LEU A 306 -15.77 8.46 -20.52
N TYR A 307 -14.90 8.07 -19.58
CA TYR A 307 -14.74 8.70 -18.27
C TYR A 307 -13.27 8.99 -17.97
N PRO A 308 -12.55 9.77 -18.82
CA PRO A 308 -11.09 9.91 -18.75
C PRO A 308 -10.56 10.51 -17.45
N LYS A 309 -11.44 11.11 -16.63
CA LYS A 309 -11.09 11.65 -15.31
C LYS A 309 -11.21 10.62 -14.18
N SER A 310 -11.85 9.47 -14.40
CA SER A 310 -12.06 8.48 -13.34
C SER A 310 -10.74 7.84 -12.89
N ILE A 311 -10.73 7.30 -11.68
CA ILE A 311 -9.55 6.65 -11.10
C ILE A 311 -9.11 5.45 -11.96
N ARG A 312 -10.06 4.60 -12.39
CA ARG A 312 -9.79 3.46 -13.28
C ARG A 312 -9.22 3.90 -14.64
N ALA A 313 -9.66 5.05 -15.16
CA ALA A 313 -9.14 5.60 -16.41
C ALA A 313 -7.69 6.09 -16.27
N ARG A 314 -7.40 6.81 -15.18
CA ARG A 314 -6.09 7.45 -14.95
C ARG A 314 -5.00 6.48 -14.53
N TYR A 315 -5.34 5.51 -13.69
CA TYR A 315 -4.37 4.66 -13.02
C TYR A 315 -4.54 3.17 -13.31
N GLY A 316 -5.61 2.77 -14.02
CA GLY A 316 -5.82 1.38 -14.40
C GLY A 316 -4.88 0.94 -15.53
N GLU A 317 -4.19 -0.17 -15.30
CA GLU A 317 -3.27 -0.80 -16.26
C GLU A 317 -3.95 -1.86 -17.11
N SER A 318 -4.88 -2.61 -16.52
CA SER A 318 -5.68 -3.65 -17.18
C SER A 318 -7.02 -3.80 -16.47
N ASP A 319 -7.93 -4.63 -17.02
CA ASP A 319 -9.25 -4.83 -16.44
C ASP A 319 -9.21 -5.41 -15.01
N THR A 320 -8.18 -6.18 -14.67
CA THR A 320 -7.99 -6.73 -13.33
C THR A 320 -7.14 -5.80 -12.45
N ASN A 321 -6.04 -5.25 -12.99
CA ASN A 321 -5.24 -4.19 -12.36
C ASN A 321 -5.83 -2.81 -12.69
N ASN A 322 -7.06 -2.60 -12.25
CA ASN A 322 -7.86 -1.42 -12.56
C ASN A 322 -7.81 -0.35 -11.46
N ALA A 323 -6.70 -0.19 -10.76
CA ALA A 323 -6.48 0.75 -9.64
C ALA A 323 -7.30 0.51 -8.35
N VAL A 324 -8.63 0.40 -8.44
CA VAL A 324 -9.54 0.44 -7.29
C VAL A 324 -10.72 -0.51 -7.39
N HIS A 325 -11.12 -1.03 -6.23
CA HIS A 325 -12.40 -1.70 -6.01
C HIS A 325 -13.28 -0.87 -5.08
N CYS A 326 -14.58 -0.82 -5.32
CA CYS A 326 -15.52 -0.03 -4.53
C CYS A 326 -16.84 -0.79 -4.38
N CYS A 327 -17.67 -0.39 -3.41
CA CYS A 327 -19.04 -0.89 -3.29
C CYS A 327 -19.85 -0.69 -4.59
N ASP A 328 -20.70 -1.66 -4.92
CA ASP A 328 -21.51 -1.63 -6.16
C ASP A 328 -23.00 -1.47 -5.86
N LEU A 329 -23.47 -1.98 -4.72
CA LEU A 329 -24.88 -2.03 -4.33
C LEU A 329 -25.15 -1.23 -3.04
N PRO A 330 -26.39 -0.72 -2.87
CA PRO A 330 -26.84 -0.22 -1.58
C PRO A 330 -26.73 -1.30 -0.50
N GLY A 331 -26.13 -0.97 0.64
CA GLY A 331 -25.90 -1.91 1.74
C GLY A 331 -24.53 -2.62 1.72
N ASP A 332 -23.74 -2.49 0.63
CA ASP A 332 -22.37 -3.03 0.59
C ASP A 332 -21.45 -2.33 1.61
N GLY A 333 -21.69 -1.05 1.92
CA GLY A 333 -20.87 -0.25 2.84
C GLY A 333 -20.64 -0.95 4.18
N PRO A 334 -21.70 -1.25 4.96
CA PRO A 334 -21.60 -2.03 6.19
C PRO A 334 -20.94 -3.41 6.02
N ILE A 335 -21.23 -4.13 4.94
CA ILE A 335 -20.68 -5.47 4.68
C ILE A 335 -19.16 -5.40 4.50
N TYR A 336 -18.69 -4.49 3.65
CA TYR A 336 -17.27 -4.30 3.37
C TYR A 336 -16.55 -3.75 4.60
N THR A 337 -17.21 -2.86 5.35
CA THR A 337 -16.68 -2.30 6.58
C THR A 337 -16.41 -3.42 7.59
N LYS A 338 -17.37 -4.33 7.77
CA LYS A 338 -17.17 -5.53 8.61
C LYS A 338 -16.03 -6.39 8.09
N PHE A 339 -16.00 -6.70 6.79
CA PHE A 339 -14.96 -7.55 6.22
C PHE A 339 -13.53 -7.04 6.47
N PHE A 340 -13.29 -5.73 6.31
CA PHE A 340 -11.94 -5.18 6.40
C PHE A 340 -11.54 -4.65 7.78
N PHE A 341 -12.51 -4.20 8.59
CA PHE A 341 -12.22 -3.56 9.87
C PHE A 341 -12.63 -4.41 11.08
N GLN A 342 -13.54 -5.38 10.93
CA GLN A 342 -13.89 -6.28 12.02
C GLN A 342 -12.89 -7.43 12.09
N ARG A 343 -12.18 -7.54 13.22
CA ARG A 343 -11.22 -8.62 13.49
C ARG A 343 -11.71 -9.56 14.56
#